data_AF-A0A7H5F4P7-F1
#
_entry.id   AF-A0A7H5F4P7-F1
#
_cell.length_a   1.000
_cell.length_b   1.000
_cell.length_c   1.000
_cell.angle_alpha   90.00
_cell.angle_beta   90.00
_cell.angle_gamma   90.00
#
_symmetry.space_group_name_H-M   'P 1'
#
loop_
_entity.id
_entity.type
_entity.pdbx_description
1 polymer ?
#
loop_
_entity_poly.entity_id
_entity_poly.type
_entity_poly.pdbx_seq_one_letter_code
_entity_poly.pdbx_strand_id
1 'polypeptide(L)'
;MGFYTQSFKISTAAISANGQYRAFAVAMRLLNAALTFAFGFRYGAYIIPTGNATLSAILGGLAFALIFDVAAFGWDAAARRDGISPEQRLKADNMATVSMWASTAISAVQLALTTPLVDLSAMYDGIGMAALAMSTVLLAAHFVQAFAYRNLSPESIEARIDAELRSTLQAMQRRQREELALKVTDRVAERMIDNIDRFADLEAAKVWKKLTTDMGHGNTGGGAQVQSSPEAEPTKTETSPPTEPATETDADFIDYEELKGNARTGLHENLNMAGA
;
A
#
# COMPACT_ATOMS: atom_id res chain seq x y z
N MET A 1 31.32 -55.06 7.69
CA MET A 1 30.95 -54.38 6.43
C MET A 1 30.46 -52.99 6.78
N GLY A 2 31.25 -51.96 6.51
CA GLY A 2 30.84 -50.55 6.67
C GLY A 2 30.96 -49.87 5.32
N PHE A 3 29.83 -49.59 4.68
CA PHE A 3 29.78 -48.81 3.45
C PHE A 3 29.98 -47.33 3.80
N TYR A 4 31.16 -46.79 3.47
CA TYR A 4 31.37 -45.35 3.46
C TYR A 4 30.68 -44.78 2.21
N THR A 5 29.48 -44.27 2.36
CA THR A 5 28.83 -43.41 1.37
C THR A 5 29.56 -42.06 1.36
N GLN A 6 30.54 -41.90 0.46
CA GLN A 6 31.05 -40.58 0.12
C GLN A 6 29.94 -39.82 -0.61
N SER A 7 29.17 -39.02 0.13
CA SER A 7 28.30 -38.01 -0.48
C SER A 7 29.21 -36.95 -1.11
N PHE A 8 29.38 -36.98 -2.42
CA PHE A 8 29.94 -35.85 -3.17
C PHE A 8 28.97 -34.68 -3.06
N LYS A 9 29.12 -33.86 -2.01
CA LYS A 9 28.49 -32.53 -1.95
C LYS A 9 29.32 -31.62 -2.85
N ILE A 10 29.10 -31.72 -4.16
CA ILE A 10 29.51 -30.64 -5.05
C ILE A 10 28.63 -29.45 -4.69
N SER A 11 29.20 -28.51 -3.95
CA SER A 11 28.53 -27.25 -3.62
C SER A 11 28.12 -26.57 -4.92
N THR A 12 26.83 -26.33 -5.12
CA THR A 12 26.29 -25.52 -6.22
C THR A 12 26.92 -24.13 -6.26
N ALA A 13 27.42 -23.63 -5.13
CA ALA A 13 28.20 -22.39 -5.04
C ALA A 13 29.62 -22.53 -5.63
N ALA A 14 30.25 -23.72 -5.56
CA ALA A 14 31.54 -23.98 -6.20
C ALA A 14 31.40 -24.13 -7.72
N ILE A 15 30.28 -24.68 -8.21
CA ILE A 15 29.97 -24.74 -9.64
C ILE A 15 29.66 -23.33 -10.18
N SER A 16 28.90 -22.51 -9.44
CA SER A 16 28.51 -21.16 -9.89
C SER A 16 29.64 -20.11 -9.84
N ALA A 17 30.71 -20.38 -9.08
CA ALA A 17 31.94 -19.60 -9.05
C ALA A 17 32.91 -19.92 -10.22
N ASN A 18 32.67 -21.02 -10.94
CA ASN A 18 33.51 -21.42 -12.06
C ASN A 18 33.17 -20.57 -13.30
N GLY A 19 34.13 -19.77 -13.79
CA GLY A 19 33.91 -18.85 -14.91
C GLY A 19 33.37 -19.54 -16.17
N GLN A 20 33.70 -20.81 -16.38
CA GLN A 20 33.19 -21.63 -17.49
C GLN A 20 31.69 -21.91 -17.37
N TYR A 21 31.18 -22.17 -16.16
CA TYR A 21 29.75 -22.40 -15.94
C TYR A 21 28.93 -21.13 -16.16
N ARG A 22 29.44 -19.98 -15.69
CA ARG A 22 28.83 -18.68 -15.94
C ARG A 22 28.80 -18.35 -17.44
N ALA A 23 29.90 -18.58 -18.15
CA ALA A 23 29.95 -18.37 -19.60
C ALA A 23 28.97 -19.28 -20.34
N PHE A 24 28.90 -20.56 -19.98
CA PHE A 24 27.94 -21.52 -20.53
C PHE A 24 26.49 -21.10 -20.26
N ALA A 25 26.15 -20.73 -19.03
CA ALA A 25 24.81 -20.30 -18.67
C ALA A 25 24.38 -19.02 -19.43
N VAL A 26 25.29 -18.06 -19.59
CA VAL A 26 25.04 -16.86 -20.40
C VAL A 26 24.86 -17.22 -21.87
N ALA A 27 25.70 -18.09 -22.43
CA ALA A 27 25.57 -18.55 -23.81
C ALA A 27 24.24 -19.25 -24.07
N MET A 28 23.80 -20.13 -23.15
CA MET A 28 22.49 -20.80 -23.25
C MET A 28 21.33 -19.80 -23.17
N ARG A 29 21.41 -18.78 -22.31
CA ARG A 29 20.39 -17.72 -22.25
C ARG A 29 20.35 -16.86 -23.52
N LEU A 30 21.51 -16.54 -24.11
CA LEU A 30 21.57 -15.83 -25.39
C LEU A 30 21.02 -16.67 -26.54
N LEU A 31 21.30 -17.96 -26.56
CA LEU A 31 20.77 -18.89 -27.55
C LEU A 31 19.25 -19.02 -27.43
N ASN A 32 18.72 -19.14 -26.21
CA ASN A 32 17.28 -19.09 -25.97
C ASN A 32 16.70 -17.78 -26.50
N ALA A 33 17.24 -16.62 -26.09
CA ALA A 33 16.76 -15.32 -26.55
C ALA A 33 16.73 -15.16 -28.08
N ALA A 34 17.73 -15.70 -28.79
CA ALA A 34 17.74 -15.72 -30.25
C ALA A 34 16.63 -16.61 -30.84
N LEU A 35 16.34 -17.75 -30.21
CA LEU A 35 15.25 -18.65 -30.63
C LEU A 35 13.87 -18.08 -30.30
N THR A 36 13.69 -17.45 -29.14
CA THR A 36 12.44 -16.73 -28.80
C THR A 36 12.22 -15.56 -29.74
N PHE A 37 13.28 -14.82 -30.09
CA PHE A 37 13.21 -13.78 -31.10
C PHE A 37 12.81 -14.35 -32.46
N ALA A 38 13.43 -15.45 -32.91
CA ALA A 38 13.11 -16.05 -34.20
C ALA A 38 11.66 -16.55 -34.26
N PHE A 39 11.14 -17.10 -33.16
CA PHE A 39 9.74 -17.47 -33.04
C PHE A 39 8.83 -16.24 -33.10
N GLY A 40 9.13 -15.20 -32.32
CA GLY A 40 8.39 -13.95 -32.33
C GLY A 40 8.45 -13.21 -33.67
N PHE A 41 9.55 -13.33 -34.41
CA PHE A 41 9.66 -12.78 -35.76
C PHE A 41 8.67 -13.43 -36.71
N ARG A 42 8.41 -14.72 -36.50
CA ARG A 42 7.53 -15.53 -37.35
C ARG A 42 6.05 -15.36 -37.02
N TYR A 43 5.72 -15.27 -35.73
CA TYR A 43 4.32 -15.26 -35.27
C TYR A 43 3.89 -13.95 -34.60
N GLY A 44 4.83 -13.15 -34.09
CA GLY A 44 4.55 -11.94 -33.31
C GLY A 44 4.11 -10.72 -34.12
N ALA A 45 4.13 -10.78 -35.46
CA ALA A 45 3.70 -9.66 -36.31
C ALA A 45 2.24 -9.23 -36.04
N TYR A 46 1.41 -10.13 -35.52
CA TYR A 46 0.02 -9.83 -35.14
C TYR A 46 -0.10 -9.01 -33.83
N ILE A 47 0.92 -9.01 -32.98
CA ILE A 47 0.91 -8.25 -31.71
C ILE A 47 1.13 -6.75 -31.99
N ILE A 48 2.02 -6.43 -32.93
CA ILE A 48 2.40 -5.05 -33.25
C ILE A 48 2.27 -4.85 -34.77
N PRO A 49 1.04 -4.65 -35.28
CA PRO A 49 0.83 -4.43 -36.69
C PRO A 49 1.34 -3.06 -37.09
N THR A 50 2.22 -3.02 -38.09
CA THR A 50 2.68 -1.81 -38.76
C THR A 50 2.35 -1.87 -40.25
N GLY A 51 2.43 -0.73 -40.95
CA GLY A 51 2.29 -0.69 -42.41
C GLY A 51 3.41 -1.40 -43.19
N ASN A 52 4.43 -1.93 -42.52
CA ASN A 52 5.55 -2.65 -43.12
C ASN A 52 5.67 -4.05 -42.50
N ALA A 53 5.47 -5.11 -43.30
CA ALA A 53 5.46 -6.49 -42.82
C ALA A 53 6.77 -6.90 -42.11
N THR A 54 7.92 -6.47 -42.62
CA THR A 54 9.23 -6.76 -42.03
C THR A 54 9.40 -6.04 -40.69
N LEU A 55 8.94 -4.78 -40.58
CA LEU A 55 8.98 -4.05 -39.32
C LEU A 55 8.10 -4.70 -38.26
N SER A 56 6.88 -5.11 -38.61
CA SER A 56 5.98 -5.84 -37.71
C SER A 56 6.61 -7.14 -37.20
N ALA A 57 7.29 -7.89 -38.07
CA ALA A 57 8.03 -9.09 -37.71
C ALA A 57 9.18 -8.79 -36.73
N ILE A 58 10.01 -7.78 -37.02
CA ILE A 58 11.10 -7.38 -36.12
C ILE A 58 10.55 -6.99 -34.73
N LEU A 59 9.50 -6.19 -34.69
CA LEU A 59 8.86 -5.78 -33.44
C LEU A 59 8.25 -6.97 -32.69
N GLY A 60 7.66 -7.92 -33.40
CA GLY A 60 7.20 -9.19 -32.84
C GLY A 60 8.33 -10.00 -32.21
N GLY A 61 9.45 -10.14 -32.91
CA GLY A 61 10.64 -10.81 -32.39
C GLY A 61 11.19 -10.14 -31.13
N LEU A 62 11.29 -8.80 -31.14
CA LEU A 62 11.72 -8.03 -29.97
C LEU A 62 10.75 -8.16 -28.80
N ALA A 63 9.43 -8.14 -29.05
CA ALA A 63 8.43 -8.29 -28.01
C ALA A 63 8.57 -9.64 -27.29
N PHE A 64 8.77 -10.74 -28.02
CA PHE A 64 9.01 -12.06 -27.43
C PHE A 64 10.30 -12.08 -26.62
N ALA A 65 11.43 -11.62 -27.17
CA ALA A 65 12.69 -11.57 -26.43
C ALA A 65 12.57 -10.72 -25.13
N LEU A 66 11.78 -9.64 -25.16
CA LEU A 66 11.53 -8.82 -23.98
C LEU A 66 10.68 -9.54 -22.93
N ILE A 67 9.57 -10.16 -23.34
CA ILE A 67 8.63 -10.84 -22.44
C ILE A 67 9.26 -12.06 -21.78
N PHE A 68 10.04 -12.84 -22.52
CA PHE A 68 10.55 -14.11 -22.03
C PHE A 68 11.94 -13.98 -21.41
N ASP A 69 12.87 -13.35 -22.12
CA ASP A 69 14.28 -13.40 -21.75
C ASP A 69 14.69 -12.19 -20.92
N VAL A 70 14.42 -10.97 -21.41
CA VAL A 70 14.77 -9.74 -20.68
C VAL A 70 13.97 -9.63 -19.38
N ALA A 71 12.69 -9.98 -19.39
CA ALA A 71 11.90 -10.03 -18.16
C ALA A 71 12.45 -11.05 -17.16
N ALA A 72 12.86 -12.24 -17.61
CA ALA A 72 13.50 -13.23 -16.73
C ALA A 72 14.75 -12.67 -16.07
N PHE A 73 15.61 -11.97 -16.82
CA PHE A 73 16.78 -11.28 -16.28
C PHE A 73 16.39 -10.16 -15.30
N GLY A 74 15.37 -9.37 -15.63
CA GLY A 74 14.86 -8.30 -14.77
C GLY A 74 14.38 -8.84 -13.42
N TRP A 75 13.66 -9.98 -13.42
CA TRP A 75 13.20 -10.65 -12.21
C TRP A 75 14.33 -11.31 -11.43
N ASP A 76 15.28 -11.98 -12.08
CA ASP A 76 16.49 -12.56 -11.45
C ASP A 76 17.33 -11.46 -10.77
N ALA A 77 17.45 -10.28 -11.40
CA ALA A 77 18.09 -9.12 -10.80
C ALA A 77 17.28 -8.56 -9.62
N ALA A 78 15.96 -8.46 -9.73
CA ALA A 78 15.08 -7.99 -8.66
C ALA A 78 15.11 -8.90 -7.42
N ALA A 79 15.27 -10.21 -7.60
CA ALA A 79 15.37 -11.18 -6.50
C ALA A 79 16.69 -11.10 -5.72
N ARG A 80 17.74 -10.59 -6.37
CA ARG A 80 19.09 -10.43 -5.80
C ARG A 80 19.33 -9.05 -5.20
N ARG A 81 18.36 -8.13 -5.28
CA ARG A 81 18.49 -6.78 -4.74
C ARG A 81 18.59 -6.83 -3.21
N ASP A 82 19.46 -6.01 -2.66
CA ASP A 82 19.57 -5.84 -1.21
C ASP A 82 18.32 -5.13 -0.65
N GLY A 83 17.98 -5.41 0.62
CA GLY A 83 16.88 -4.74 1.34
C GLY A 83 15.46 -5.10 0.88
N ILE A 84 15.27 -6.20 0.14
CA ILE A 84 13.95 -6.70 -0.25
C ILE A 84 13.37 -7.65 0.81
N SER A 85 12.05 -7.70 0.92
CA SER A 85 11.38 -8.65 1.81
C SER A 85 11.47 -10.10 1.28
N PRO A 86 11.36 -11.13 2.14
CA PRO A 86 11.32 -12.53 1.70
C PRO A 86 10.23 -12.81 0.67
N GLU A 87 9.06 -12.18 0.81
CA GLU A 87 7.93 -12.34 -0.12
C GLU A 87 8.22 -11.69 -1.48
N GLN A 88 8.88 -10.51 -1.50
CA GLN A 88 9.35 -9.90 -2.73
C GLN A 88 10.33 -10.81 -3.47
N ARG A 89 11.28 -11.40 -2.74
CA ARG A 89 12.25 -12.34 -3.31
C ARG A 89 11.55 -13.54 -3.93
N LEU A 90 10.64 -14.18 -3.20
CA LEU A 90 9.85 -15.31 -3.71
C LEU A 90 9.08 -14.95 -4.99
N LYS A 91 8.44 -13.78 -5.02
CA LYS A 91 7.70 -13.31 -6.20
C LYS A 91 8.59 -13.10 -7.41
N ALA A 92 9.77 -12.52 -7.21
CA ALA A 92 10.74 -12.28 -8.26
C ALA A 92 11.35 -13.61 -8.77
N ASP A 93 11.75 -14.50 -7.86
CA ASP A 93 12.28 -15.83 -8.22
C ASP A 93 11.27 -16.67 -9.01
N ASN A 94 10.00 -16.65 -8.60
CA ASN A 94 8.93 -17.36 -9.31
C ASN A 94 8.74 -16.82 -10.72
N MET A 95 8.70 -15.49 -10.92
CA MET A 95 8.57 -14.94 -12.26
C MET A 95 9.80 -15.14 -13.12
N ALA A 96 11.01 -15.02 -12.55
CA ALA A 96 12.23 -15.36 -13.27
C ALA A 96 12.19 -16.81 -13.78
N THR A 97 11.77 -17.73 -12.90
CA THR A 97 11.66 -19.16 -13.21
C THR A 97 10.61 -19.41 -14.29
N VAL A 98 9.39 -18.89 -14.15
CA VAL A 98 8.31 -19.06 -15.13
C VAL A 98 8.72 -18.54 -16.50
N SER A 99 9.31 -17.34 -16.57
CA SER A 99 9.77 -16.75 -17.83
C SER A 99 10.90 -17.56 -18.47
N MET A 100 11.85 -18.07 -17.68
CA MET A 100 12.92 -18.94 -18.20
C MET A 100 12.38 -20.27 -18.76
N TRP A 101 11.44 -20.91 -18.06
CA TRP A 101 10.83 -22.16 -18.54
C TRP A 101 10.00 -21.92 -19.79
N ALA A 102 9.24 -20.83 -19.84
CA ALA A 102 8.45 -20.49 -21.02
C ALA A 102 9.34 -20.11 -22.22
N SER A 103 10.44 -19.38 -22.01
CA SER A 103 11.48 -19.13 -23.03
C SER A 103 12.05 -20.44 -23.59
N THR A 104 12.40 -21.37 -22.70
CA THR A 104 12.97 -22.67 -23.08
C THR A 104 11.98 -23.51 -23.87
N ALA A 105 10.70 -23.50 -23.47
CA ALA A 105 9.64 -24.19 -24.20
C ALA A 105 9.44 -23.63 -25.61
N ILE A 106 9.39 -22.29 -25.75
CA ILE A 106 9.28 -21.65 -27.06
C ILE A 106 10.51 -21.94 -27.92
N SER A 107 11.70 -21.92 -27.34
CA SER A 107 12.95 -22.25 -28.02
C SER A 107 12.93 -23.69 -28.56
N ALA A 108 12.46 -24.65 -27.76
CA ALA A 108 12.30 -26.03 -28.19
C ALA A 108 11.28 -26.18 -29.33
N VAL A 109 10.14 -25.48 -29.24
CA VAL A 109 9.14 -25.45 -30.31
C VAL A 109 9.70 -24.85 -31.59
N GLN A 110 10.44 -23.73 -31.49
CA GLN A 110 11.10 -23.10 -32.64
C GLN A 110 12.09 -24.05 -33.32
N LEU A 111 12.88 -24.80 -32.54
CA LEU A 111 13.77 -25.82 -33.08
C LEU A 111 12.96 -26.93 -33.78
N ALA A 112 11.91 -27.45 -33.15
CA ALA A 112 11.06 -28.48 -33.75
C ALA A 112 10.43 -28.02 -35.07
N LEU A 113 9.98 -26.76 -35.16
CA LEU A 113 9.40 -26.16 -36.37
C LEU A 113 10.41 -25.87 -37.48
N THR A 114 11.72 -25.82 -37.17
CA THR A 114 12.78 -25.50 -38.13
C THR A 114 13.62 -26.71 -38.52
N THR A 115 13.53 -27.80 -37.76
CA THR A 115 14.19 -29.07 -38.07
C THR A 115 13.26 -30.01 -38.83
N PRO A 116 13.76 -30.77 -39.83
CA PRO A 116 12.97 -31.77 -40.55
C PRO A 116 12.69 -33.05 -39.72
N LEU A 117 13.07 -33.06 -38.45
CA LEU A 117 12.95 -34.23 -37.56
C LEU A 117 11.51 -34.46 -37.08
N VAL A 118 10.68 -33.41 -37.06
CA VAL A 118 9.29 -33.47 -36.62
C VAL A 118 8.44 -32.73 -37.64
N ASP A 119 7.49 -33.42 -38.29
CA ASP A 119 6.52 -32.76 -39.17
C ASP A 119 5.39 -32.14 -38.34
N LEU A 120 5.46 -30.82 -38.16
CA LEU A 120 4.46 -30.02 -37.46
C LEU A 120 3.67 -29.11 -38.43
N SER A 121 3.77 -29.34 -39.75
CA SER A 121 3.17 -28.48 -40.78
C SER A 121 1.66 -28.29 -40.59
N ALA A 122 0.94 -29.36 -40.23
CA ALA A 122 -0.50 -29.32 -39.99
C ALA A 122 -0.91 -28.53 -38.73
N MET A 123 0.00 -28.34 -37.77
CA MET A 123 -0.26 -27.64 -36.51
C MET A 123 0.38 -26.25 -36.46
N TYR A 124 1.06 -25.85 -37.53
CA TYR A 124 1.92 -24.67 -37.58
C TYR A 124 1.22 -23.38 -37.13
N ASP A 125 0.00 -23.13 -37.63
CA ASP A 125 -0.78 -21.95 -37.26
C ASP A 125 -1.36 -22.05 -35.85
N GLY A 126 -1.80 -23.25 -35.45
CA GLY A 126 -2.33 -23.50 -34.11
C GLY A 126 -1.29 -23.29 -33.01
N ILE A 127 -0.05 -23.72 -33.25
CA ILE A 127 1.08 -23.50 -32.34
C ILE A 127 1.36 -22.00 -32.20
N GLY A 128 1.40 -21.27 -33.31
CA GLY A 128 1.58 -19.82 -33.30
C GLY A 128 0.50 -19.11 -32.47
N MET A 129 -0.77 -19.41 -32.73
CA MET A 129 -1.89 -18.79 -32.01
C MET A 129 -1.91 -19.14 -30.52
N ALA A 130 -1.63 -20.38 -30.15
CA ALA A 130 -1.53 -20.79 -28.75
C ALA A 130 -0.38 -20.07 -28.04
N ALA A 131 0.78 -19.96 -28.69
CA ALA A 131 1.93 -19.24 -28.15
C ALA A 131 1.63 -17.74 -27.96
N LEU A 132 0.93 -17.10 -28.90
CA LEU A 132 0.50 -15.71 -28.78
C LEU A 132 -0.46 -15.49 -27.60
N ALA A 133 -1.45 -16.38 -27.44
CA ALA A 133 -2.38 -16.32 -26.31
C ALA A 133 -1.64 -16.47 -24.97
N MET A 134 -0.76 -17.47 -24.85
CA MET A 134 0.02 -17.69 -23.63
C MET A 134 1.02 -16.57 -23.36
N SER A 135 1.61 -15.96 -24.39
CA SER A 135 2.49 -14.80 -24.25
C SER A 135 1.74 -13.59 -23.71
N THR A 136 0.49 -13.39 -24.14
CA THR A 136 -0.38 -12.32 -23.63
C THR A 136 -0.71 -12.53 -22.15
N VAL A 137 -1.03 -13.78 -21.76
CA VAL A 137 -1.25 -14.15 -20.35
C VAL A 137 0.01 -13.93 -19.52
N LEU A 138 1.18 -14.33 -20.02
CA LEU A 138 2.45 -14.14 -19.33
C LEU A 138 2.79 -12.65 -19.17
N LEU A 139 2.55 -11.84 -20.19
CA LEU A 139 2.72 -10.39 -20.12
C LEU A 139 1.79 -9.79 -19.05
N ALA A 140 0.52 -10.19 -18.99
CA ALA A 140 -0.39 -9.77 -17.94
C ALA A 140 0.10 -10.19 -16.54
N ALA A 141 0.61 -11.42 -16.40
CA ALA A 141 1.19 -11.91 -15.16
C ALA A 141 2.41 -11.08 -14.72
N HIS A 142 3.25 -10.62 -15.65
CA HIS A 142 4.34 -9.69 -15.35
C HIS A 142 3.85 -8.39 -14.73
N PHE A 143 2.80 -7.77 -15.28
CA PHE A 143 2.23 -6.54 -14.70
C PHE A 143 1.66 -6.78 -13.31
N VAL A 144 0.82 -7.80 -13.15
CA VAL A 144 0.20 -8.14 -11.85
C VAL A 144 1.28 -8.39 -10.80
N GLN A 145 2.32 -9.15 -11.15
CA GLN A 145 3.39 -9.41 -10.22
C GLN A 145 4.24 -8.17 -9.95
N ALA A 146 4.47 -7.29 -10.92
CA ALA A 146 5.20 -6.03 -10.69
C ALA A 146 4.47 -5.14 -9.66
N PHE A 147 3.14 -5.04 -9.75
CA PHE A 147 2.34 -4.35 -8.75
C PHE A 147 2.40 -5.03 -7.38
N ALA A 148 2.25 -6.36 -7.34
CA ALA A 148 2.33 -7.11 -6.10
C ALA A 148 3.71 -7.01 -5.45
N TYR A 149 4.79 -7.10 -6.23
CA TYR A 149 6.16 -6.93 -5.77
C TYR A 149 6.37 -5.53 -5.17
N ARG A 150 5.87 -4.48 -5.82
CA ARG A 150 5.96 -3.12 -5.31
C ARG A 150 5.23 -2.94 -3.97
N ASN A 151 4.04 -3.53 -3.83
CA ASN A 151 3.22 -3.42 -2.62
C ASN A 151 3.77 -4.21 -1.42
N LEU A 152 4.74 -5.09 -1.63
CA LEU A 152 5.42 -5.87 -0.60
C LEU A 152 6.78 -5.28 -0.20
N SER A 153 7.09 -4.06 -0.64
CA SER A 153 8.28 -3.37 -0.18
C SER A 153 8.19 -3.07 1.32
N PRO A 154 9.30 -3.13 2.07
CA PRO A 154 9.30 -2.78 3.49
C PRO A 154 8.65 -1.41 3.75
N GLU A 155 8.98 -0.42 2.92
CA GLU A 155 8.39 0.92 2.97
C GLU A 155 6.86 0.92 2.78
N SER A 156 6.35 0.15 1.82
CA SER A 156 4.90 0.07 1.58
C SER A 156 4.17 -0.70 2.67
N ILE A 157 4.84 -1.68 3.30
CA ILE A 157 4.30 -2.41 4.45
C ILE A 157 4.24 -1.47 5.67
N GLU A 158 5.31 -0.73 5.94
CA GLU A 158 5.33 0.27 7.03
C GLU A 158 4.25 1.35 6.82
N ALA A 159 4.14 1.90 5.60
CA ALA A 159 3.11 2.87 5.29
C ALA A 159 1.68 2.31 5.46
N ARG A 160 1.46 1.02 5.18
CA ARG A 160 0.18 0.34 5.43
C ARG A 160 -0.11 0.20 6.91
N ILE A 161 0.87 -0.25 7.70
CA ILE A 161 0.74 -0.38 9.16
C ILE A 161 0.44 1.00 9.79
N ASP A 162 1.14 2.04 9.37
CA ASP A 162 0.90 3.41 9.84
C ASP A 162 -0.50 3.91 9.47
N ALA A 163 -0.97 3.61 8.26
CA ALA A 163 -2.31 3.97 7.81
C ALA A 163 -3.40 3.23 8.60
N GLU A 164 -3.22 1.94 8.84
CA GLU A 164 -4.14 1.13 9.66
C GLU A 164 -4.19 1.64 11.10
N LEU A 165 -3.04 1.94 11.70
CA LEU A 165 -2.95 2.47 13.05
C LEU A 165 -3.63 3.85 13.17
N ARG A 166 -3.41 4.74 12.20
CA ARG A 166 -4.13 6.02 12.11
C ARG A 166 -5.64 5.83 11.96
N SER A 167 -6.08 4.89 11.13
CA SER A 167 -7.51 4.61 10.96
C SER A 167 -8.15 4.11 12.26
N THR A 168 -7.43 3.29 13.02
CA THR A 168 -7.87 2.74 14.29
C THR A 168 -7.95 3.82 15.37
N LEU A 169 -6.94 4.70 15.46
CA LEU A 169 -6.97 5.87 16.36
C LEU A 169 -8.14 6.81 16.05
N GLN A 170 -8.41 7.09 14.78
CA GLN A 170 -9.56 7.91 14.38
C GLN A 170 -10.89 7.26 14.78
N ALA A 171 -11.02 5.94 14.61
CA ALA A 171 -12.20 5.21 15.06
C ALA A 171 -12.38 5.27 16.59
N MET A 172 -11.31 5.14 17.37
CA MET A 172 -11.38 5.26 18.83
C MET A 172 -11.74 6.68 19.28
N GLN A 173 -11.13 7.71 18.69
CA GLN A 173 -11.47 9.11 19.00
C GLN A 173 -12.93 9.43 18.69
N ARG A 174 -13.48 8.86 17.60
CA ARG A 174 -14.89 9.02 17.26
C ARG A 174 -15.80 8.39 18.31
N ARG A 175 -15.50 7.17 18.76
CA ARG A 175 -16.25 6.52 19.85
C ARG A 175 -16.17 7.31 21.15
N GLN A 176 -14.98 7.78 21.54
CA GLN A 176 -14.82 8.61 22.73
C GLN A 176 -15.61 9.91 22.65
N ARG A 177 -15.69 10.55 21.48
CA ARG A 177 -16.54 11.74 21.29
C ARG A 177 -18.02 11.43 21.43
N GLU A 178 -18.47 10.29 20.91
CA GLU A 178 -19.86 9.84 21.05
C GLU A 178 -20.20 9.53 22.52
N GLU A 179 -19.31 8.85 23.24
CA GLU A 179 -19.47 8.59 24.68
C GLU A 179 -19.40 9.85 25.54
N LEU A 180 -18.47 10.77 25.23
CA LEU A 180 -18.38 12.06 25.90
C LEU A 180 -19.62 12.92 25.64
N ALA A 181 -20.16 12.91 24.42
CA ALA A 181 -21.39 13.63 24.10
C ALA A 181 -22.55 13.15 24.97
N LEU A 182 -22.71 11.83 25.14
CA LEU A 182 -23.74 11.24 26.00
C LEU A 182 -23.56 11.62 27.47
N LYS A 183 -22.34 11.50 28.02
CA LYS A 183 -22.06 11.87 29.41
C LYS A 183 -22.21 13.36 29.67
N VAL A 184 -21.84 14.21 28.70
CA VAL A 184 -22.03 15.66 28.79
C VAL A 184 -23.51 16.01 28.74
N THR A 185 -24.31 15.39 27.87
CA THR A 185 -25.76 15.63 27.85
C THR A 185 -26.42 15.21 29.16
N ASP A 186 -26.05 14.06 29.72
CA ASP A 186 -26.61 13.60 31.00
C ASP A 186 -26.23 14.53 32.14
N ARG A 187 -24.95 14.94 32.23
CA ARG A 187 -24.48 15.85 33.28
C ARG A 187 -25.01 17.27 33.14
N VAL A 188 -25.21 17.75 31.91
CA VAL A 188 -25.87 19.05 31.65
C VAL A 188 -27.35 18.97 32.04
N ALA A 189 -28.04 17.87 31.72
CA ALA A 189 -29.42 17.66 32.13
C ALA A 189 -29.56 17.60 33.66
N GLU A 190 -28.68 16.85 34.33
CA GLU A 190 -28.63 16.75 35.80
C GLU A 190 -28.38 18.14 36.45
N ARG A 191 -27.38 18.89 35.96
CA ARG A 191 -27.12 20.26 36.45
C ARG A 191 -28.24 21.25 36.14
N MET A 192 -28.98 21.07 35.04
CA MET A 192 -30.16 21.88 34.75
C MET A 192 -31.29 21.59 35.72
N ILE A 193 -31.49 20.33 36.12
CA ILE A 193 -32.49 19.93 37.12
C ILE A 193 -32.11 20.51 38.49
N ASP A 194 -30.84 20.40 38.89
CA ASP A 194 -30.39 20.91 40.20
C ASP A 194 -30.44 22.44 40.30
N ASN A 195 -30.34 23.15 39.17
CA ASN A 195 -30.36 24.61 39.11
C ASN A 195 -31.65 25.16 38.50
N ILE A 196 -32.72 24.37 38.38
CA ILE A 196 -33.94 24.77 37.67
C ILE A 196 -34.55 26.03 38.28
N ASP A 197 -34.53 26.16 39.61
CA ASP A 197 -35.04 27.33 40.32
C ASP A 197 -34.19 28.56 40.03
N ARG A 198 -32.86 28.40 39.99
CA ARG A 198 -31.92 29.49 39.66
C ARG A 198 -32.02 29.92 38.20
N PHE A 199 -32.27 28.97 37.28
CA PHE A 199 -32.55 29.28 35.87
C PHE A 199 -33.91 29.95 35.70
N ALA A 200 -34.93 29.51 36.43
CA ALA A 200 -36.25 30.15 36.47
C ALA A 200 -36.16 31.58 37.00
N ASP A 201 -35.37 31.84 38.04
CA ASP A 201 -35.10 33.18 38.56
C ASP A 201 -34.37 34.06 37.54
N LEU A 202 -33.41 33.52 36.79
CA LEU A 202 -32.69 34.24 35.74
C LEU A 202 -33.58 34.53 34.51
N GLU A 203 -34.41 33.58 34.09
CA GLU A 203 -35.43 33.76 33.05
C GLU A 203 -36.47 34.79 33.49
N ALA A 204 -36.97 34.68 34.73
CA ALA A 204 -37.90 35.64 35.32
C ALA A 204 -37.28 37.02 35.42
N ALA A 205 -36.01 37.15 35.84
CA ALA A 205 -35.29 38.41 35.86
C ALA A 205 -35.10 39.00 34.45
N LYS A 206 -34.87 38.15 33.44
CA LYS A 206 -34.74 38.57 32.03
C LYS A 206 -36.07 39.03 31.44
N VAL A 207 -37.16 38.31 31.73
CA VAL A 207 -38.53 38.68 31.36
C VAL A 207 -38.96 39.94 32.09
N TRP A 208 -38.67 40.07 33.38
CA TRP A 208 -38.95 41.27 34.18
C TRP A 208 -38.18 42.48 33.67
N LYS A 209 -36.89 42.33 33.33
CA LYS A 209 -36.08 43.38 32.71
C LYS A 209 -36.66 43.79 31.35
N LYS A 210 -37.11 42.83 30.53
CA LYS A 210 -37.76 43.11 29.25
C LYS A 210 -39.09 43.86 29.45
N LEU A 211 -39.93 43.40 30.38
CA LEU A 211 -41.22 44.00 30.71
C LEU A 211 -41.07 45.43 31.26
N THR A 212 -40.10 45.67 32.13
CA THR A 212 -39.81 47.00 32.68
C THR A 212 -39.23 47.95 31.63
N THR A 213 -38.40 47.44 30.72
CA THR A 213 -37.90 48.23 29.58
C THR A 213 -39.05 48.58 28.61
N ASP A 214 -39.97 47.65 28.36
CA ASP A 214 -41.15 47.87 27.50
C ASP A 214 -42.22 48.76 28.16
N MET A 215 -42.42 48.64 29.49
CA MET A 215 -43.31 49.53 30.26
C MET A 215 -42.72 50.95 30.42
N GLY A 216 -41.41 51.12 30.36
CA GLY A 216 -40.74 52.44 30.33
C GLY A 216 -41.07 53.28 29.09
N HIS A 217 -41.72 52.70 28.07
CA HIS A 217 -42.15 53.41 26.86
C HIS A 217 -43.67 53.61 26.75
N GLY A 218 -44.43 53.30 27.79
CA GLY A 218 -45.89 53.47 27.81
C GLY A 218 -46.35 54.31 29.00
N ASN A 219 -46.56 55.61 28.76
CA ASN A 219 -47.34 56.57 29.56
C ASN A 219 -46.55 57.57 30.43
N THR A 220 -46.15 58.70 29.82
CA THR A 220 -46.55 60.07 30.21
C THR A 220 -45.92 61.09 29.24
N GLY A 221 -46.75 61.92 28.64
CA GLY A 221 -46.29 63.09 27.90
C GLY A 221 -45.91 64.24 28.85
N GLY A 222 -44.98 65.07 28.40
CA GLY A 222 -44.87 66.47 28.84
C GLY A 222 -43.71 66.82 29.78
N GLY A 223 -42.65 67.39 29.19
CA GLY A 223 -41.99 68.59 29.72
C GLY A 223 -40.87 68.47 30.76
N ALA A 224 -39.75 69.11 30.40
CA ALA A 224 -38.76 69.80 31.25
C ALA A 224 -37.63 69.01 31.97
N GLN A 225 -36.41 69.33 31.51
CA GLN A 225 -35.07 69.28 32.13
C GLN A 225 -34.95 69.08 33.65
N VAL A 226 -33.94 68.30 34.08
CA VAL A 226 -32.81 68.64 35.00
C VAL A 226 -31.69 67.62 34.74
N GLN A 227 -30.61 67.92 34.01
CA GLN A 227 -29.33 68.53 34.41
C GLN A 227 -28.48 67.72 35.43
N SER A 228 -27.27 67.37 34.96
CA SER A 228 -25.97 67.28 35.66
C SER A 228 -25.26 65.92 35.76
N SER A 229 -24.06 65.94 35.17
CA SER A 229 -22.84 65.08 35.31
C SER A 229 -22.33 65.06 36.77
N PRO A 230 -21.17 64.46 37.15
CA PRO A 230 -20.14 63.73 36.38
C PRO A 230 -19.62 62.45 37.07
N GLU A 231 -18.85 61.58 36.39
CA GLU A 231 -17.66 60.99 37.04
C GLU A 231 -16.67 60.42 36.01
N ALA A 232 -15.41 60.82 36.16
CA ALA A 232 -14.25 60.34 35.42
C ALA A 232 -13.67 59.09 36.10
N GLU A 233 -12.94 58.23 35.37
CA GLU A 233 -11.63 57.68 35.77
C GLU A 233 -11.07 56.60 34.80
N PRO A 234 -9.77 56.20 34.88
CA PRO A 234 -8.87 56.21 33.74
C PRO A 234 -8.22 54.84 33.39
N THR A 235 -7.36 54.87 32.38
CA THR A 235 -6.18 54.01 32.07
C THR A 235 -6.24 52.50 32.34
N LYS A 236 -6.13 51.68 31.27
CA LYS A 236 -5.72 50.27 31.34
C LYS A 236 -4.23 50.11 31.07
N THR A 237 -3.51 49.62 32.07
CA THR A 237 -2.13 49.12 31.99
C THR A 237 -2.13 47.60 31.79
N GLU A 238 -1.06 47.11 31.16
CA GLU A 238 -0.75 45.74 30.73
C GLU A 238 -0.87 44.63 31.78
N THR A 239 -1.07 43.39 31.32
CA THR A 239 -0.46 42.20 31.95
C THR A 239 -0.41 41.01 31.00
N SER A 240 0.77 40.38 30.90
CA SER A 240 0.99 38.99 30.42
C SER A 240 1.37 38.10 31.65
N PRO A 241 1.69 36.79 31.52
CA PRO A 241 0.98 35.66 32.11
C PRO A 241 1.74 34.95 33.27
N PRO A 242 1.19 33.89 33.89
CA PRO A 242 2.03 32.81 34.43
C PRO A 242 1.50 31.40 34.05
N THR A 243 2.34 30.53 33.46
CA THR A 243 3.22 29.50 34.10
C THR A 243 2.47 28.22 34.49
N GLU A 244 2.88 27.09 33.90
CA GLU A 244 2.46 25.72 34.25
C GLU A 244 2.68 25.37 35.73
N PRO A 245 1.94 24.38 36.25
CA PRO A 245 2.55 23.45 37.19
C PRO A 245 2.35 21.97 36.79
N ALA A 246 3.49 21.28 36.78
CA ALA A 246 3.78 19.96 37.34
C ALA A 246 2.82 18.78 37.11
N THR A 247 3.41 17.74 36.50
CA THR A 247 3.12 16.30 36.62
C THR A 247 2.55 15.86 37.97
N GLU A 248 1.36 15.24 37.93
CA GLU A 248 0.96 14.15 38.81
C GLU A 248 0.29 13.04 37.96
N THR A 249 0.81 11.84 38.16
CA THR A 249 0.49 10.55 37.58
C THR A 249 -0.91 10.07 37.97
N ASP A 250 -1.76 9.74 36.98
CA ASP A 250 -2.69 8.59 36.98
C ASP A 250 -3.70 8.71 35.83
N ALA A 251 -3.22 8.44 34.62
CA ALA A 251 -4.08 8.06 33.51
C ALA A 251 -3.30 7.04 32.69
N ASP A 252 -3.89 5.86 32.49
CA ASP A 252 -3.43 4.78 31.61
C ASP A 252 -2.92 5.34 30.27
N PHE A 253 -1.64 5.69 30.23
CA PHE A 253 -0.91 5.96 29.00
C PHE A 253 -0.38 4.60 28.56
N ILE A 254 -1.09 3.97 27.63
CA ILE A 254 -0.57 2.77 26.98
C ILE A 254 0.71 3.19 26.27
N ASP A 255 1.83 2.60 26.69
CA ASP A 255 3.15 2.93 26.17
C ASP A 255 3.21 2.59 24.67
N TYR A 256 3.75 3.53 23.88
CA TYR A 256 3.77 3.44 22.42
C TYR A 256 4.57 2.22 21.94
N GLU A 257 5.54 1.77 22.75
CA GLU A 257 6.31 0.56 22.48
C GLU A 257 5.53 -0.73 22.75
N GLU A 258 4.64 -0.73 23.74
CA GLU A 258 3.84 -1.91 24.12
C GLU A 258 2.79 -2.23 23.05
N LEU A 259 2.15 -1.20 22.48
CA LEU A 259 1.22 -1.35 21.34
C LEU A 259 1.93 -1.86 20.08
N LYS A 260 3.16 -1.41 19.84
CA LYS A 260 3.98 -1.83 18.70
C LYS A 260 4.48 -3.27 18.88
N GLY A 261 4.77 -3.67 20.12
CA GLY A 261 5.06 -5.05 20.52
C GLY A 261 3.87 -5.98 20.28
N ASN A 262 2.71 -5.63 20.82
CA ASN A 262 1.49 -6.45 20.70
C ASN A 262 0.97 -6.58 19.27
N ALA A 263 1.08 -5.54 18.44
CA ALA A 263 0.74 -5.60 17.02
C ALA A 263 1.69 -6.51 16.22
N ARG A 264 2.99 -6.54 16.57
CA ARG A 264 3.95 -7.47 15.98
C ARG A 264 3.66 -8.91 16.38
N THR A 265 3.34 -9.16 17.65
CA THR A 265 3.00 -10.51 18.15
C THR A 265 1.71 -11.04 17.51
N GLY A 266 0.68 -10.20 17.38
CA GLY A 266 -0.57 -10.57 16.72
C GLY A 266 -0.39 -10.87 15.22
N LEU A 267 0.53 -10.20 14.53
CA LEU A 267 0.87 -10.52 13.14
C LEU A 267 1.60 -11.87 13.04
N HIS A 268 2.50 -12.18 13.98
CA HIS A 268 3.22 -13.47 14.03
C HIS A 268 2.30 -14.66 14.35
N GLU A 269 1.31 -14.49 15.22
CA GLU A 269 0.33 -15.55 15.52
C GLU A 269 -0.64 -15.79 14.37
N ASN A 270 -1.07 -14.74 13.65
CA ASN A 270 -1.98 -14.86 12.52
C ASN A 270 -1.31 -15.47 11.27
N LEU A 271 -0.01 -15.22 11.09
CA LEU A 271 0.79 -15.88 10.05
C LEU A 271 1.00 -17.39 10.32
N ASN A 272 0.99 -17.82 11.59
CA ASN A 272 1.07 -19.24 11.96
C ASN A 272 -0.27 -19.97 11.85
N MET A 273 -1.41 -19.26 11.88
CA MET A 273 -2.74 -19.85 11.66
C MET A 273 -3.15 -19.94 10.18
N ALA A 274 -2.50 -19.20 9.29
CA ALA A 274 -2.73 -19.26 7.84
C ALA A 274 -1.98 -20.42 7.13
N GLY A 275 -1.27 -21.28 7.90
CA GLY A 275 -0.48 -22.41 7.41
C GLY A 275 -0.98 -23.79 7.84
N ALA A 276 -2.20 -23.92 8.38
CA ALA A 276 -2.83 -25.21 8.73
C ALA A 276 -3.85 -25.67 7.67
#